data_AF-A0A1H8FYZ8-F1
#
_entry.id   AF-A0A1H8FYZ8-F1
#
_cell.length_a   1.000
_cell.length_b   1.000
_cell.length_c   1.000
_cell.angle_alpha   90.00
_cell.angle_beta   90.00
_cell.angle_gamma   90.00
#
_symmetry.space_group_name_H-M   'P 1'
#
loop_
_entity.id
_entity.type
_entity.pdbx_description
1 polymer ?
#
loop_
_entity_poly.entity_id
_entity_poly.type
_entity_poly.pdbx_seq_one_letter_code
_entity_poly.pdbx_strand_id
1 'polypeptide(L)'
;MSKRSKSKRDKRRKQEIRERNRQPTQAVTRQNENPKSEASPLKMSVEFSKLGAPGIQHELYIVGSSVPGRTIGHEQTNAALKDSEERNFQIIVHLGKEPGSFSGDLDITMDPSKGGSLIYKHPDADFTIIEATFGRVAVHLNARGEFSALELQCLAKNVRDVFSRYSDALATLVDHVAFHHNVPLFVRYVALWDAKNNILTASYTVPYRSTVLSEDWLTYDLALRPYYALYREALTNPSVFYQFLCYVKILEGVIRKAYPAIIREAKSAGTTAPRLDVRVEEDPEIRGLARNWIGKSIQQTFNDYLQPEFRNAIAHFSNEDEEPLVVSNYIAGATISNNILLARQCARGAITAIEQILHKLKSTLGIEPSWMR
;
A
#
# COMPACT_ATOMS: atom_id res chain seq x y z
N MET A 1 -3.95 8.32 -53.33
CA MET A 1 -5.19 9.07 -53.00
C MET A 1 -5.01 10.53 -53.38
N SER A 2 -5.91 11.12 -54.18
CA SER A 2 -5.77 12.52 -54.60
C SER A 2 -5.99 13.49 -53.44
N LYS A 3 -5.29 14.65 -53.46
CA LYS A 3 -5.43 15.73 -52.46
C LYS A 3 -6.89 16.16 -52.25
N ARG A 4 -7.72 16.03 -53.29
CA ARG A 4 -9.16 16.33 -53.27
C ARG A 4 -9.97 15.36 -52.40
N SER A 5 -9.56 14.09 -52.34
CA SER A 5 -10.24 13.06 -51.54
C SER A 5 -9.99 13.26 -50.03
N LYS A 6 -8.75 13.61 -49.66
CA LYS A 6 -8.36 13.85 -48.26
C LYS A 6 -9.10 15.05 -47.66
N SER A 7 -9.18 16.16 -48.41
CA SER A 7 -9.91 17.38 -48.00
C SER A 7 -11.41 17.14 -47.77
N LYS A 8 -12.05 16.28 -48.58
CA LYS A 8 -13.47 15.97 -48.45
C LYS A 8 -13.76 15.11 -47.21
N ARG A 9 -12.83 14.22 -46.84
CA ARG A 9 -12.92 13.39 -45.63
C ARG A 9 -12.75 14.21 -44.35
N ASP A 10 -11.81 15.17 -44.35
CA ASP A 10 -11.58 16.05 -43.20
C ASP A 10 -12.74 17.01 -42.94
N LYS A 11 -13.39 17.51 -44.01
CA LYS A 11 -14.62 18.33 -43.88
C LYS A 11 -15.78 17.54 -43.27
N ARG A 12 -15.99 16.29 -43.68
CA ARG A 12 -17.04 15.42 -43.10
C ARG A 12 -16.79 15.14 -41.62
N ARG A 13 -15.56 14.80 -41.25
CA ARG A 13 -15.19 14.52 -39.86
C ARG A 13 -15.37 15.74 -38.94
N LYS A 14 -15.04 16.95 -39.43
CA LYS A 14 -15.28 18.20 -38.67
C LYS A 14 -16.76 18.53 -38.53
N GLN A 15 -17.60 18.16 -39.49
CA GLN A 15 -19.04 18.37 -39.43
C GLN A 15 -19.71 17.40 -38.46
N GLU A 16 -19.33 16.11 -38.48
CA GLU A 16 -19.82 15.10 -37.53
C GLU A 16 -19.49 15.46 -36.07
N ILE A 17 -18.29 15.98 -35.80
CA ILE A 17 -17.91 16.45 -34.45
C ILE A 17 -18.78 17.64 -34.01
N ARG A 18 -19.08 18.57 -34.92
CA ARG A 18 -19.95 19.73 -34.62
C ARG A 18 -21.39 19.33 -34.36
N GLU A 19 -21.91 18.34 -35.08
CA GLU A 19 -23.27 17.81 -34.87
C GLU A 19 -23.36 17.02 -33.57
N ARG A 20 -22.33 16.23 -33.22
CA ARG A 20 -22.26 15.51 -31.94
C ARG A 20 -22.23 16.45 -30.72
N ASN A 21 -21.58 17.60 -30.84
CA ASN A 21 -21.52 18.61 -29.79
C ASN A 21 -22.75 19.54 -29.76
N ARG A 22 -23.66 19.46 -30.74
CA ARG A 22 -24.89 20.26 -30.81
C ARG A 22 -26.13 19.53 -30.30
N GLN A 23 -26.03 18.26 -29.90
CA GLN A 23 -27.15 17.61 -29.24
C GLN A 23 -27.38 18.26 -27.88
N PRO A 24 -28.57 18.86 -27.64
CA PRO A 24 -28.87 19.50 -26.37
C PRO A 24 -28.87 18.42 -25.29
N THR A 25 -28.00 18.61 -24.30
CA THR A 25 -27.97 17.79 -23.09
C THR A 25 -29.36 17.89 -22.47
N GLN A 26 -30.16 16.84 -22.60
CA GLN A 26 -31.45 16.76 -21.93
C GLN A 26 -31.20 17.00 -20.44
N ALA A 27 -31.86 18.01 -19.89
CA ALA A 27 -31.84 18.29 -18.46
C ALA A 27 -32.41 17.07 -17.75
N VAL A 28 -31.52 16.22 -17.24
CA VAL A 28 -31.87 15.11 -16.36
C VAL A 28 -32.22 15.75 -15.02
N THR A 29 -33.49 16.06 -14.83
CA THR A 29 -34.07 16.33 -13.52
C THR A 29 -33.93 15.06 -12.69
N ARG A 30 -32.80 14.91 -11.98
CA ARG A 30 -32.61 13.84 -11.00
C ARG A 30 -33.45 14.18 -9.78
N GLN A 31 -34.58 13.48 -9.65
CA GLN A 31 -35.26 13.34 -8.39
C GLN A 31 -34.29 12.66 -7.41
N ASN A 32 -33.79 13.45 -6.46
CA ASN A 32 -33.03 12.98 -5.30
C ASN A 32 -34.03 12.35 -4.30
N GLU A 33 -34.59 11.20 -4.66
CA GLU A 33 -35.22 10.33 -3.67
C GLU A 33 -34.15 9.34 -3.22
N ASN A 34 -33.40 9.72 -2.18
CA ASN A 34 -32.60 8.75 -1.43
C ASN A 34 -33.58 7.93 -0.56
N PRO A 35 -33.85 6.66 -0.88
CA PRO A 35 -34.54 5.81 0.07
C PRO A 35 -33.64 5.66 1.30
N LYS A 36 -34.03 6.29 2.40
CA LYS A 36 -33.46 6.05 3.73
C LYS A 36 -33.81 4.62 4.15
N SER A 37 -33.05 3.66 3.64
CA SER A 37 -33.01 2.31 4.17
C SER A 37 -32.20 2.37 5.47
N GLU A 38 -32.89 2.36 6.62
CA GLU A 38 -32.32 2.23 7.96
C GLU A 38 -31.81 0.79 8.21
N ALA A 39 -31.02 0.24 7.29
CA ALA A 39 -30.29 -0.98 7.56
C ALA A 39 -29.18 -0.65 8.58
N SER A 40 -29.33 -1.18 9.80
CA SER A 40 -28.28 -1.07 10.81
C SER A 40 -26.95 -1.59 10.24
N PRO A 41 -25.83 -0.86 10.39
CA PRO A 41 -24.56 -1.24 9.80
C PRO A 41 -24.13 -2.61 10.34
N LEU A 42 -23.82 -3.54 9.44
CA LEU A 42 -23.24 -4.83 9.77
C LEU A 42 -21.94 -4.59 10.56
N LYS A 43 -21.93 -4.97 11.85
CA LYS A 43 -20.73 -4.99 12.68
C LYS A 43 -20.14 -6.39 12.68
N MET A 44 -18.89 -6.50 12.29
CA MET A 44 -18.10 -7.73 12.35
C MET A 44 -16.86 -7.49 13.19
N SER A 45 -16.53 -8.44 14.06
CA SER A 45 -15.27 -8.45 14.80
C SER A 45 -14.37 -9.53 14.20
N VAL A 46 -13.18 -9.13 13.76
CA VAL A 46 -12.16 -10.05 13.22
C VAL A 46 -11.00 -10.09 14.21
N GLU A 47 -10.56 -11.31 14.57
CA GLU A 47 -9.37 -11.47 15.40
C GLU A 47 -8.16 -10.88 14.70
N PHE A 48 -7.37 -10.09 15.43
CA PHE A 48 -6.20 -9.42 14.88
C PHE A 48 -5.20 -10.39 14.23
N SER A 49 -5.05 -11.60 14.76
CA SER A 49 -4.19 -12.66 14.20
C SER A 49 -4.56 -13.05 12.77
N LYS A 50 -5.77 -12.74 12.30
CA LYS A 50 -6.27 -13.03 10.96
C LYS A 50 -6.14 -11.84 10.00
N LEU A 51 -5.68 -10.68 10.47
CA LEU A 51 -5.53 -9.47 9.65
C LEU A 51 -4.24 -9.49 8.81
N GLY A 52 -3.29 -10.38 9.13
CA GLY A 52 -2.00 -10.50 8.44
C GLY A 52 -0.85 -9.87 9.21
N ALA A 53 0.24 -9.58 8.50
CA ALA A 53 1.48 -9.08 9.10
C ALA A 53 1.38 -7.57 9.41
N PRO A 54 1.73 -7.11 10.62
CA PRO A 54 1.71 -5.69 10.99
C PRO A 54 2.48 -4.78 10.03
N GLY A 55 1.94 -3.60 9.73
CA GLY A 55 2.57 -2.62 8.83
C GLY A 55 2.70 -3.09 7.39
N ILE A 56 1.96 -4.11 6.98
CA ILE A 56 1.83 -4.56 5.58
C ILE A 56 0.42 -4.25 5.11
N GLN A 57 0.28 -3.89 3.84
CA GLN A 57 -1.02 -3.69 3.22
C GLN A 57 -1.70 -5.04 2.98
N HIS A 58 -2.95 -5.15 3.39
CA HIS A 58 -3.78 -6.34 3.21
C HIS A 58 -5.15 -5.96 2.64
N GLU A 59 -5.78 -6.95 2.01
CA GLU A 59 -7.15 -6.85 1.52
C GLU A 59 -8.05 -7.80 2.32
N LEU A 60 -9.15 -7.27 2.86
CA LEU A 60 -10.20 -8.05 3.50
C LEU A 60 -11.42 -8.11 2.57
N TYR A 61 -11.96 -9.32 2.40
CA TYR A 61 -13.18 -9.56 1.63
C TYR A 61 -14.26 -10.06 2.58
N ILE A 62 -15.33 -9.30 2.73
CA ILE A 62 -16.51 -9.65 3.52
C ILE A 62 -17.65 -9.94 2.54
N VAL A 63 -18.04 -11.20 2.44
CA VAL A 63 -19.12 -11.64 1.55
C VAL A 63 -20.38 -11.85 2.39
N GLY A 64 -21.36 -10.97 2.22
CA GLY A 64 -22.60 -11.01 2.97
C GLY A 64 -23.63 -11.97 2.37
N SER A 65 -24.36 -12.70 3.21
CA SER A 65 -25.52 -13.48 2.78
C SER A 65 -26.70 -12.60 2.42
N SER A 66 -27.36 -12.89 1.30
CA SER A 66 -28.64 -12.29 0.94
C SER A 66 -29.79 -12.74 1.86
N VAL A 67 -29.59 -13.83 2.62
CA VAL A 67 -30.55 -14.37 3.58
C VAL A 67 -30.02 -14.15 5.00
N PRO A 68 -30.70 -13.35 5.85
CA PRO A 68 -30.32 -13.16 7.24
C PRO A 68 -30.13 -14.48 7.99
N GLY A 69 -29.03 -14.61 8.73
CA GLY A 69 -28.72 -15.80 9.54
C GLY A 69 -28.19 -17.01 8.76
N ARG A 70 -28.09 -16.95 7.42
CA ARG A 70 -27.51 -18.03 6.62
C ARG A 70 -26.04 -17.77 6.31
N THR A 71 -25.18 -18.75 6.58
CA THR A 71 -23.79 -18.72 6.14
C THR A 71 -23.69 -19.08 4.66
N ILE A 72 -22.92 -18.30 3.88
CA ILE A 72 -22.61 -18.62 2.48
C ILE A 72 -21.57 -19.75 2.45
N GLY A 73 -21.76 -20.73 1.57
CA GLY A 73 -20.78 -21.79 1.35
C GLY A 73 -19.51 -21.29 0.65
N HIS A 74 -18.39 -22.00 0.83
CA HIS A 74 -17.10 -21.65 0.21
C HIS A 74 -17.18 -21.58 -1.33
N GLU A 75 -17.95 -22.47 -1.98
CA GLU A 75 -18.13 -22.44 -3.44
C GLU A 75 -18.88 -21.19 -3.92
N GLN A 76 -19.95 -20.80 -3.23
CA GLN A 76 -20.71 -19.59 -3.55
C GLN A 76 -19.86 -18.33 -3.33
N THR A 77 -19.09 -18.30 -2.24
CA THR A 77 -18.13 -17.23 -1.96
C THR A 77 -17.11 -17.09 -3.10
N ASN A 78 -16.54 -18.20 -3.56
CA ASN A 78 -15.59 -18.20 -4.66
C ASN A 78 -16.21 -17.83 -6.01
N ALA A 79 -17.45 -18.25 -6.27
CA ALA A 79 -18.19 -17.87 -7.47
C ALA A 79 -18.42 -16.36 -7.51
N ALA A 80 -18.85 -15.78 -6.38
CA ALA A 80 -19.08 -14.33 -6.24
C ALA A 80 -17.77 -13.53 -6.42
N LEU A 81 -16.66 -13.98 -5.83
CA LEU A 81 -15.35 -13.32 -5.97
C LEU A 81 -14.76 -13.43 -7.38
N LYS A 82 -15.15 -14.43 -8.16
CA LYS A 82 -14.72 -14.65 -9.54
C LYS A 82 -15.67 -14.07 -10.58
N ASP A 83 -16.79 -13.48 -10.16
CA ASP A 83 -17.74 -12.84 -11.06
C ASP A 83 -17.10 -11.65 -11.77
N SER A 84 -17.02 -11.74 -13.10
CA SER A 84 -16.39 -10.77 -13.99
C SER A 84 -17.39 -9.97 -14.82
N GLU A 85 -18.69 -10.07 -14.52
CA GLU A 85 -19.71 -9.26 -15.17
C GLU A 85 -19.51 -7.77 -14.84
N GLU A 86 -19.60 -6.92 -15.85
CA GLU A 86 -19.45 -5.48 -15.68
C GLU A 86 -20.63 -4.89 -14.91
N ARG A 87 -20.34 -4.16 -13.82
CA ARG A 87 -21.34 -3.62 -12.88
C ARG A 87 -20.82 -2.40 -12.14
N ASN A 88 -21.73 -1.68 -11.48
CA ASN A 88 -21.36 -0.51 -10.68
C ASN A 88 -20.79 -0.94 -9.33
N PHE A 89 -19.63 -0.38 -9.01
CA PHE A 89 -19.00 -0.46 -7.70
C PHE A 89 -19.05 0.93 -7.05
N GLN A 90 -19.19 0.96 -5.73
CA GLN A 90 -19.00 2.16 -4.93
C GLN A 90 -17.64 2.07 -4.24
N ILE A 91 -16.83 3.11 -4.40
CA ILE A 91 -15.50 3.25 -3.78
C ILE A 91 -15.59 4.37 -2.75
N ILE A 92 -15.14 4.11 -1.53
CA ILE A 92 -14.93 5.14 -0.50
C ILE A 92 -13.48 5.08 -0.04
N VAL A 93 -12.78 6.20 -0.21
CA VAL A 93 -11.39 6.40 0.22
C VAL A 93 -11.41 7.21 1.49
N HIS A 94 -11.11 6.59 2.62
CA HIS A 94 -11.09 7.28 3.91
C HIS A 94 -9.77 8.02 4.09
N LEU A 95 -9.86 9.30 4.41
CA LEU A 95 -8.70 10.16 4.63
C LEU A 95 -8.29 10.16 6.11
N GLY A 96 -6.99 10.35 6.34
CA GLY A 96 -6.38 10.44 7.66
C GLY A 96 -5.48 11.66 7.79
N LYS A 97 -5.22 12.05 9.05
CA LYS A 97 -4.24 13.08 9.41
C LYS A 97 -2.84 12.51 9.61
N GLU A 98 -2.76 11.21 9.86
CA GLU A 98 -1.52 10.50 10.14
C GLU A 98 -1.51 9.15 9.39
N PRO A 99 -0.33 8.65 9.00
CA PRO A 99 -0.16 7.29 8.50
C PRO A 99 -0.76 6.24 9.44
N GLY A 100 -1.58 5.34 8.90
CA GLY A 100 -2.05 4.18 9.67
C GLY A 100 -2.82 4.52 10.95
N SER A 101 -3.45 5.70 11.02
CA SER A 101 -4.18 6.19 12.19
C SER A 101 -5.44 5.34 12.47
N PHE A 102 -5.24 4.14 13.04
CA PHE A 102 -6.26 3.33 13.65
C PHE A 102 -6.05 3.43 15.17
N SER A 103 -6.83 4.29 15.83
CA SER A 103 -6.88 4.30 17.29
C SER A 103 -7.80 3.17 17.76
N GLY A 104 -7.24 2.02 18.09
CA GLY A 104 -7.99 0.86 18.59
C GLY A 104 -8.43 -0.10 17.49
N ASP A 105 -9.69 -0.54 17.54
CA ASP A 105 -10.22 -1.55 16.62
C ASP A 105 -10.25 -1.04 15.17
N LEU A 106 -9.94 -1.96 14.25
CA LEU A 106 -9.98 -1.69 12.82
C LEU A 106 -11.44 -1.58 12.36
N ASP A 107 -11.97 -0.36 12.35
CA ASP A 107 -13.29 -0.03 11.79
C ASP A 107 -13.20 0.08 10.27
N ILE A 108 -13.71 -0.96 9.58
CA ILE A 108 -13.82 -1.03 8.11
C ILE A 108 -15.29 -0.86 7.71
N THR A 109 -15.87 0.27 8.09
CA THR A 109 -17.21 0.64 7.64
C THR A 109 -17.14 1.50 6.38
N MET A 110 -18.23 1.48 5.61
CA MET A 110 -18.49 2.42 4.52
C MET A 110 -18.99 3.78 5.03
N ASP A 111 -18.83 4.11 6.32
CA ASP A 111 -19.28 5.38 6.89
C ASP A 111 -18.26 6.50 6.58
N PRO A 112 -18.53 7.36 5.59
CA PRO A 112 -17.54 8.31 5.11
C PRO A 112 -17.19 9.38 6.15
N SER A 113 -17.94 9.51 7.25
CA SER A 113 -17.71 10.48 8.32
C SER A 113 -16.57 10.09 9.28
N LYS A 114 -16.10 8.84 9.24
CA LYS A 114 -15.07 8.28 10.16
C LYS A 114 -13.64 8.73 9.88
N GLY A 115 -13.40 9.34 8.72
CA GLY A 115 -12.08 9.88 8.36
C GLY A 115 -11.88 11.33 8.81
N GLY A 116 -10.74 11.89 8.43
CA GLY A 116 -10.45 13.30 8.63
C GLY A 116 -9.07 13.65 8.09
N SER A 117 -9.00 14.72 7.32
CA SER A 117 -7.76 15.29 6.78
C SER A 117 -7.49 16.66 7.40
N LEU A 118 -6.51 17.37 6.86
CA LEU A 118 -6.20 18.75 7.22
C LEU A 118 -6.93 19.79 6.33
N ILE A 119 -7.79 19.34 5.42
CA ILE A 119 -8.54 20.18 4.51
C ILE A 119 -9.95 20.36 5.06
N TYR A 120 -10.42 21.61 5.08
CA TYR A 120 -11.75 21.97 5.54
C TYR A 120 -12.63 22.37 4.37
N LYS A 121 -13.95 22.21 4.54
CA LYS A 121 -14.89 22.80 3.59
C LYS A 121 -14.78 24.33 3.54
N HIS A 122 -15.08 24.89 2.37
CA HIS A 122 -15.29 26.33 2.26
C HIS A 122 -16.51 26.73 3.12
N PRO A 123 -16.51 27.88 3.81
CA PRO A 123 -17.62 28.31 4.66
C PRO A 123 -18.97 28.34 3.94
N ASP A 124 -18.96 28.74 2.67
CA ASP A 124 -20.16 28.89 1.83
C ASP A 124 -20.55 27.62 1.05
N ALA A 125 -19.83 26.51 1.24
CA ALA A 125 -20.12 25.26 0.53
C ALA A 125 -21.01 24.33 1.36
N ASP A 126 -22.20 24.01 0.83
CA ASP A 126 -23.11 23.00 1.40
C ASP A 126 -22.66 21.57 1.07
N PHE A 127 -22.09 21.38 -0.12
CA PHE A 127 -21.50 20.13 -0.58
C PHE A 127 -20.26 20.43 -1.43
N THR A 128 -19.35 19.46 -1.52
CA THR A 128 -18.19 19.56 -2.40
C THR A 128 -18.19 18.37 -3.36
N ILE A 129 -18.44 18.65 -4.63
CA ILE A 129 -18.30 17.67 -5.72
C ILE A 129 -17.15 18.15 -6.59
N ILE A 130 -16.24 17.23 -6.87
CA ILE A 130 -15.13 17.48 -7.79
C ILE A 130 -15.51 16.85 -9.13
N GLU A 131 -15.68 17.70 -10.15
CA GLU A 131 -15.89 17.24 -11.51
C GLU A 131 -14.54 17.04 -12.19
N ALA A 132 -14.26 15.81 -12.61
CA ALA A 132 -13.05 15.44 -13.33
C ALA A 132 -13.40 14.68 -14.61
N THR A 133 -12.40 14.46 -15.47
CA THR A 133 -12.58 13.74 -16.75
C THR A 133 -13.06 12.30 -16.56
N PHE A 134 -12.78 11.69 -15.41
CA PHE A 134 -13.18 10.34 -15.03
C PHE A 134 -14.54 10.26 -14.30
N GLY A 135 -15.20 11.39 -14.05
CA GLY A 135 -16.51 11.44 -13.43
C GLY A 135 -16.62 12.42 -12.27
N ARG A 136 -17.68 12.27 -11.48
CA ARG A 136 -17.96 13.08 -10.30
C ARG A 136 -17.47 12.35 -9.06
N VAL A 137 -16.62 13.02 -8.29
CA VAL A 137 -16.18 12.56 -6.97
C VAL A 137 -16.93 13.36 -5.91
N ALA A 138 -17.65 12.66 -5.04
CA ALA A 138 -18.26 13.28 -3.88
C ALA A 138 -17.21 13.38 -2.76
N VAL A 139 -17.07 14.57 -2.17
CA VAL A 139 -16.22 14.80 -1.01
C VAL A 139 -17.11 14.80 0.22
N HIS A 140 -16.78 13.93 1.18
CA HIS A 140 -17.49 13.81 2.44
C HIS A 140 -16.78 14.58 3.54
N LEU A 141 -17.56 15.04 4.51
CA LEU A 141 -17.08 15.81 5.65
C LEU A 141 -17.39 15.07 6.96
N ASN A 142 -16.48 15.18 7.93
CA ASN A 142 -16.79 14.77 9.30
C ASN A 142 -17.48 15.89 10.10
N ALA A 143 -17.82 15.61 11.36
CA ALA A 143 -18.48 16.55 12.25
C ALA A 143 -17.68 17.85 12.50
N ARG A 144 -16.37 17.88 12.20
CA ARG A 144 -15.50 19.07 12.29
C ARG A 144 -15.43 19.86 10.99
N GLY A 145 -16.14 19.44 9.94
CA GLY A 145 -16.07 20.06 8.61
C GLY A 145 -14.79 19.75 7.84
N GLU A 146 -14.01 18.75 8.27
CA GLU A 146 -12.81 18.30 7.58
C GLU A 146 -13.18 17.31 6.48
N PHE A 147 -12.44 17.29 5.36
CA PHE A 147 -12.59 16.26 4.33
C PHE A 147 -12.25 14.91 4.97
N SER A 148 -13.23 14.02 5.01
CA SER A 148 -13.16 12.74 5.71
C SER A 148 -13.06 11.56 4.77
N ALA A 149 -13.70 11.64 3.61
CA ALA A 149 -13.59 10.62 2.57
C ALA A 149 -13.85 11.18 1.16
N LEU A 150 -13.38 10.45 0.16
CA LEU A 150 -13.74 10.65 -1.24
C LEU A 150 -14.55 9.45 -1.73
N GLU A 151 -15.65 9.71 -2.41
CA GLU A 151 -16.51 8.67 -2.98
C GLU A 151 -16.57 8.77 -4.50
N LEU A 152 -16.42 7.61 -5.15
CA LEU A 152 -16.57 7.44 -6.59
C LEU A 152 -17.45 6.23 -6.87
N GLN A 153 -18.38 6.38 -7.80
CA GLN A 153 -19.07 5.25 -8.42
C GLN A 153 -18.42 4.98 -9.77
N CYS A 154 -18.09 3.72 -10.04
CA CYS A 154 -17.50 3.33 -11.32
C CYS A 154 -18.05 2.01 -11.83
N LEU A 155 -18.15 1.90 -13.15
CA LEU A 155 -18.45 0.66 -13.84
C LEU A 155 -17.15 -0.16 -13.97
N ALA A 156 -17.13 -1.38 -13.47
CA ALA A 156 -15.95 -2.25 -13.51
C ALA A 156 -16.36 -3.74 -13.55
N LYS A 157 -15.41 -4.62 -13.87
CA LYS A 157 -15.66 -6.07 -13.93
C LYS A 157 -15.36 -6.81 -12.63
N ASN A 158 -14.38 -6.34 -11.89
CA ASN A 158 -13.89 -6.97 -10.66
C ASN A 158 -13.11 -5.96 -9.81
N VAL A 159 -12.75 -6.36 -8.60
CA VAL A 159 -12.02 -5.53 -7.62
C VAL A 159 -10.70 -4.98 -8.17
N ARG A 160 -9.96 -5.75 -8.97
CA ARG A 160 -8.70 -5.28 -9.57
C ARG A 160 -8.92 -4.13 -10.56
N ASP A 161 -9.95 -4.23 -11.39
CA ASP A 161 -10.38 -3.16 -12.31
C ASP A 161 -10.83 -1.91 -11.53
N VAL A 162 -11.54 -2.10 -10.41
CA VAL A 162 -11.92 -1.00 -9.49
C VAL A 162 -10.68 -0.30 -8.92
N PHE A 163 -9.67 -1.03 -8.45
CA PHE A 163 -8.43 -0.42 -7.94
C PHE A 163 -7.59 0.27 -9.03
N SER A 164 -7.64 -0.23 -10.27
CA SER A 164 -7.05 0.48 -11.42
C SER A 164 -7.73 1.84 -11.60
N ARG A 165 -9.06 1.87 -11.61
CA ARG A 165 -9.84 3.10 -11.75
C ARG A 165 -9.64 4.06 -10.58
N TYR A 166 -9.57 3.53 -9.35
CA TYR A 166 -9.19 4.31 -8.17
C TYR A 166 -7.84 5.00 -8.38
N SER A 167 -6.84 4.27 -8.89
CA SER A 167 -5.49 4.81 -9.12
C SER A 167 -5.51 5.94 -10.14
N ASP A 168 -6.20 5.74 -11.26
CA ASP A 168 -6.26 6.72 -12.35
C ASP A 168 -7.03 7.99 -11.94
N ALA A 169 -8.07 7.81 -11.12
CA ALA A 169 -9.01 8.87 -10.74
C ALA A 169 -8.69 9.51 -9.38
N LEU A 170 -8.94 8.75 -8.31
CA LEU A 170 -8.96 9.24 -6.95
C LEU A 170 -7.56 9.45 -6.39
N ALA A 171 -6.62 8.55 -6.67
CA ALA A 171 -5.24 8.71 -6.22
C ALA A 171 -4.59 9.95 -6.87
N THR A 172 -4.76 10.12 -8.19
CA THR A 172 -4.35 11.33 -8.91
C THR A 172 -4.97 12.60 -8.33
N LEU A 173 -6.25 12.56 -7.96
CA LEU A 173 -6.92 13.70 -7.33
C LEU A 173 -6.32 14.03 -5.96
N VAL A 174 -6.05 13.02 -5.13
CA VAL A 174 -5.39 13.20 -3.83
C VAL A 174 -4.00 13.82 -4.01
N ASP A 175 -3.21 13.33 -4.98
CA ASP A 175 -1.88 13.89 -5.29
C ASP A 175 -1.99 15.36 -5.73
N HIS A 176 -2.94 15.67 -6.61
CA HIS A 176 -3.16 17.03 -7.11
C HIS A 176 -3.58 18.00 -5.99
N VAL A 177 -4.48 17.57 -5.10
CA VAL A 177 -4.89 18.38 -3.94
C VAL A 177 -3.71 18.59 -2.99
N ALA A 178 -2.94 17.53 -2.69
CA ALA A 178 -1.75 17.64 -1.85
C ALA A 178 -0.71 18.61 -2.45
N PHE A 179 -0.49 18.55 -3.76
CA PHE A 179 0.38 19.48 -4.49
C PHE A 179 -0.08 20.93 -4.39
N HIS A 180 -1.36 21.21 -4.69
CA HIS A 180 -1.87 22.58 -4.72
C HIS A 180 -1.98 23.23 -3.34
N HIS A 181 -2.31 22.45 -2.31
CA HIS A 181 -2.52 22.98 -0.97
C HIS A 181 -1.29 22.82 -0.06
N ASN A 182 -0.25 22.11 -0.51
CA ASN A 182 0.95 21.81 0.29
C ASN A 182 0.60 21.23 1.67
N VAL A 183 -0.36 20.30 1.70
CA VAL A 183 -0.81 19.61 2.91
C VAL A 183 -0.69 18.10 2.73
N PRO A 184 -0.26 17.36 3.75
CA PRO A 184 -0.25 15.91 3.67
C PRO A 184 -1.68 15.36 3.65
N LEU A 185 -1.94 14.44 2.73
CA LEU A 185 -3.18 13.68 2.65
C LEU A 185 -2.84 12.20 2.73
N PHE A 186 -3.29 11.55 3.81
CA PHE A 186 -3.08 10.12 4.00
C PHE A 186 -4.35 9.36 3.64
N VAL A 187 -4.21 8.28 2.89
CA VAL A 187 -5.28 7.29 2.71
C VAL A 187 -5.19 6.32 3.87
N ARG A 188 -6.23 6.29 4.71
CA ARG A 188 -6.31 5.39 5.88
C ARG A 188 -6.68 3.98 5.45
N TYR A 189 -7.72 3.86 4.64
CA TYR A 189 -8.12 2.63 3.95
C TYR A 189 -9.01 2.97 2.76
N VAL A 190 -9.12 2.03 1.83
CA VAL A 190 -10.04 2.09 0.69
C VAL A 190 -11.07 0.99 0.87
N ALA A 191 -12.35 1.35 0.91
CA ALA A 191 -13.46 0.42 1.00
C ALA A 191 -14.26 0.41 -0.32
N LEU A 192 -14.65 -0.79 -0.76
CA LEU A 192 -15.32 -1.05 -2.01
C LEU A 192 -16.58 -1.84 -1.74
N TRP A 193 -17.70 -1.44 -2.34
CA TRP A 193 -18.96 -2.15 -2.25
C TRP A 193 -19.41 -2.65 -3.62
N ASP A 194 -19.52 -3.98 -3.73
CA ASP A 194 -20.18 -4.68 -4.83
C ASP A 194 -21.60 -5.05 -4.41
N ALA A 195 -22.56 -4.20 -4.79
CA ALA A 195 -23.96 -4.39 -4.41
C ALA A 195 -24.57 -5.67 -5.01
N LYS A 196 -24.12 -6.10 -6.20
CA LYS A 196 -24.66 -7.29 -6.87
C LYS A 196 -24.31 -8.56 -6.09
N ASN A 197 -23.05 -8.68 -5.70
CA ASN A 197 -22.54 -9.85 -4.99
C ASN A 197 -22.56 -9.70 -3.47
N ASN A 198 -22.99 -8.54 -2.97
CA ASN A 198 -23.04 -8.21 -1.55
C ASN A 198 -21.66 -8.35 -0.89
N ILE A 199 -20.62 -7.85 -1.58
CA ILE A 199 -19.21 -7.94 -1.14
C ILE A 199 -18.73 -6.56 -0.71
N LEU A 200 -18.24 -6.48 0.53
CA LEU A 200 -17.42 -5.37 1.00
C LEU A 200 -15.95 -5.80 0.93
N THR A 201 -15.17 -5.11 0.12
CA THR A 201 -13.72 -5.27 0.09
C THR A 201 -13.07 -4.07 0.74
N ALA A 202 -12.02 -4.28 1.51
CA ALA A 202 -11.23 -3.17 2.03
C ALA A 202 -9.74 -3.42 1.94
N SER A 203 -9.02 -2.39 1.48
CA SER A 203 -7.56 -2.36 1.49
C SER A 203 -7.06 -1.44 2.59
N TYR A 204 -6.24 -1.98 3.49
CA TYR A 204 -5.78 -1.30 4.70
C TYR A 204 -4.36 -1.75 5.06
N THR A 205 -3.67 -0.96 5.87
CA THR A 205 -2.40 -1.37 6.50
C THR A 205 -2.70 -1.97 7.87
N VAL A 206 -2.22 -3.19 8.13
CA VAL A 206 -2.43 -3.86 9.42
C VAL A 206 -1.75 -3.05 10.53
N PRO A 207 -2.42 -2.78 11.67
CA PRO A 207 -1.81 -2.02 12.75
C PRO A 207 -0.59 -2.74 13.35
N TYR A 208 0.24 -2.02 14.10
CA TYR A 208 1.22 -2.64 15.00
C TYR A 208 0.59 -2.99 16.35
N ARG A 209 1.10 -4.04 17.00
CA ARG A 209 0.65 -4.44 18.34
C ARG A 209 1.49 -3.76 19.41
N SER A 210 0.85 -3.46 20.53
CA SER A 210 1.57 -3.18 21.77
C SER A 210 2.42 -4.39 22.14
N THR A 211 3.67 -4.13 22.53
CA THR A 211 4.59 -5.14 23.04
C THR A 211 5.17 -4.68 24.37
N VAL A 212 5.53 -5.64 25.21
CA VAL A 212 6.28 -5.37 26.44
C VAL A 212 7.77 -5.42 26.09
N LEU A 213 8.54 -4.48 26.63
CA LEU A 213 9.99 -4.50 26.50
C LEU A 213 10.55 -5.66 27.34
N SER A 214 11.30 -6.57 26.73
CA SER A 214 12.02 -7.61 27.48
C SER A 214 13.27 -7.02 28.15
N GLU A 215 13.63 -7.55 29.32
CA GLU A 215 14.82 -7.13 30.10
C GLU A 215 16.14 -7.30 29.32
N ASP A 216 16.17 -8.23 28.35
CA ASP A 216 17.35 -8.52 27.53
C ASP A 216 17.72 -7.39 26.55
N TRP A 217 16.89 -6.33 26.42
CA TRP A 217 17.06 -5.24 25.45
C TRP A 217 17.81 -4.01 26.00
N LEU A 218 18.35 -4.09 27.21
CA LEU A 218 18.99 -2.94 27.87
C LEU A 218 20.35 -2.55 27.25
N THR A 219 20.91 -3.39 26.36
CA THR A 219 22.19 -3.11 25.69
C THR A 219 22.04 -3.24 24.18
N TYR A 220 22.67 -2.32 23.44
CA TYR A 220 22.76 -2.39 21.98
C TYR A 220 24.15 -1.93 21.51
N ASP A 221 24.56 -2.39 20.33
CA ASP A 221 25.84 -2.02 19.75
C ASP A 221 25.74 -0.70 18.96
N LEU A 222 26.50 0.32 19.37
CA LEU A 222 26.52 1.62 18.70
C LEU A 222 26.98 1.54 17.23
N ALA A 223 27.79 0.54 16.87
CA ALA A 223 28.20 0.33 15.48
C ALA A 223 27.01 -0.05 14.58
N LEU A 224 25.93 -0.57 15.15
CA LEU A 224 24.72 -0.95 14.43
C LEU A 224 23.65 0.15 14.41
N ARG A 225 23.90 1.29 15.06
CA ARG A 225 22.99 2.45 15.09
C ARG A 225 22.41 2.83 13.72
N PRO A 226 23.19 2.90 12.62
CA PRO A 226 22.63 3.26 11.31
C PRO A 226 21.57 2.26 10.82
N TYR A 227 21.74 0.97 11.13
CA TYR A 227 20.80 -0.08 10.71
C TYR A 227 19.52 -0.04 11.55
N TYR A 228 19.63 0.15 12.87
CA TYR A 228 18.47 0.32 13.74
C TYR A 228 17.66 1.56 13.36
N ALA A 229 18.34 2.68 13.06
CA ALA A 229 17.70 3.91 12.64
C ALA A 229 16.91 3.71 11.33
N LEU A 230 17.51 3.08 10.31
CA LEU A 230 16.82 2.75 9.06
C LEU A 230 15.69 1.74 9.25
N TYR A 231 15.83 0.78 10.17
CA TYR A 231 14.79 -0.20 10.44
C TYR A 231 13.57 0.47 11.07
N ARG A 232 13.78 1.35 12.05
CA ARG A 232 12.71 2.16 12.65
C ARG A 232 12.04 3.04 11.59
N GLU A 233 12.83 3.74 10.78
CA GLU A 233 12.32 4.56 9.68
C GLU A 233 11.40 3.75 8.75
N ALA A 234 11.82 2.53 8.38
CA ALA A 234 11.04 1.63 7.54
C ALA A 234 9.74 1.13 8.19
N LEU A 235 9.63 1.11 9.53
CA LEU A 235 8.39 0.73 10.22
C LEU A 235 7.42 1.91 10.32
N THR A 236 7.93 3.13 10.44
CA THR A 236 7.11 4.32 10.68
C THR A 236 6.74 5.08 9.40
N ASN A 237 7.36 4.77 8.26
CA ASN A 237 7.11 5.49 7.03
C ASN A 237 5.83 4.99 6.32
N PRO A 238 4.92 5.88 5.86
CA PRO A 238 3.71 5.48 5.13
C PRO A 238 3.97 4.92 3.73
N SER A 239 5.11 5.25 3.10
CA SER A 239 5.39 4.90 1.71
C SER A 239 5.98 3.50 1.62
N VAL A 240 5.20 2.55 1.08
CA VAL A 240 5.63 1.17 0.82
C VAL A 240 6.95 1.10 0.02
N PHE A 241 7.14 2.03 -0.91
CA PHE A 241 8.38 2.16 -1.69
C PHE A 241 9.57 2.56 -0.82
N TYR A 242 9.39 3.56 0.04
CA TYR A 242 10.46 4.01 0.92
C TYR A 242 10.76 2.99 2.02
N GLN A 243 9.74 2.34 2.59
CA GLN A 243 9.92 1.21 3.50
C GLN A 243 10.83 0.14 2.86
N PHE A 244 10.52 -0.27 1.62
CA PHE A 244 11.30 -1.24 0.87
C PHE A 244 12.76 -0.77 0.67
N LEU A 245 12.96 0.48 0.25
CA LEU A 245 14.30 1.05 0.08
C LEU A 245 15.11 1.05 1.38
N CYS A 246 14.50 1.34 2.52
CA CYS A 246 15.16 1.28 3.83
C CYS A 246 15.63 -0.15 4.14
N TYR A 247 14.78 -1.16 3.98
CA TYR A 247 15.15 -2.56 4.19
C TYR A 247 16.28 -3.01 3.26
N VAL A 248 16.21 -2.65 1.99
CA VAL A 248 17.29 -2.93 1.04
C VAL A 248 18.58 -2.20 1.41
N LYS A 249 18.49 -0.96 1.90
CA LYS A 249 19.69 -0.21 2.30
C LYS A 249 20.38 -0.82 3.51
N ILE A 250 19.60 -1.38 4.44
CA ILE A 250 20.14 -2.19 5.55
C ILE A 250 20.90 -3.40 5.00
N LEU A 251 20.29 -4.17 4.09
CA LEU A 251 20.93 -5.34 3.49
C LEU A 251 22.23 -4.99 2.77
N GLU A 252 22.23 -3.91 1.98
CA GLU A 252 23.42 -3.41 1.31
C GLU A 252 24.53 -3.06 2.33
N GLY A 253 24.19 -2.30 3.36
CA GLY A 253 25.15 -1.88 4.38
C GLY A 253 25.67 -3.04 5.22
N VAL A 254 24.85 -4.05 5.52
CA VAL A 254 25.28 -5.26 6.23
C VAL A 254 26.20 -6.10 5.35
N ILE A 255 25.73 -6.49 4.16
CA ILE A 255 26.41 -7.46 3.28
C ILE A 255 27.68 -6.86 2.67
N ARG A 256 27.66 -5.57 2.28
CA ARG A 256 28.77 -4.95 1.53
C ARG A 256 29.71 -4.12 2.40
N LYS A 257 29.31 -3.72 3.61
CA LYS A 257 30.15 -2.87 4.48
C LYS A 257 30.50 -3.56 5.79
N ALA A 258 29.52 -3.78 6.67
CA ALA A 258 29.80 -4.30 8.02
C ALA A 258 30.43 -5.69 7.98
N TYR A 259 29.83 -6.64 7.27
CA TYR A 259 30.32 -8.02 7.24
C TYR A 259 31.76 -8.13 6.68
N PRO A 260 32.12 -7.50 5.54
CA PRO A 260 33.50 -7.47 5.08
C PRO A 260 34.47 -6.79 6.06
N ALA A 261 34.06 -5.73 6.76
CA ALA A 261 34.89 -5.07 7.77
C ALA A 261 35.19 -5.99 8.95
N ILE A 262 34.18 -6.70 9.44
CA ILE A 262 34.30 -7.72 10.50
C ILE A 262 35.26 -8.85 10.07
N ILE A 263 35.14 -9.35 8.83
CA ILE A 263 36.06 -10.38 8.32
C ILE A 263 37.50 -9.87 8.31
N ARG A 264 37.73 -8.62 7.89
CA ARG A 264 39.08 -8.03 7.89
C ARG A 264 39.64 -7.93 9.30
N GLU A 265 38.85 -7.45 10.26
CA GLU A 265 39.26 -7.36 11.65
C GLU A 265 39.58 -8.72 12.26
N ALA A 266 38.71 -9.72 12.06
CA ALA A 266 38.92 -11.08 12.54
C ALA A 266 40.24 -11.67 12.00
N LYS A 267 40.52 -11.46 10.71
CA LYS A 267 41.77 -11.89 10.07
C LYS A 267 42.99 -11.15 10.62
N SER A 268 42.91 -9.83 10.80
CA SER A 268 43.99 -9.01 11.36
C SER A 268 44.32 -9.41 12.81
N ALA A 269 43.32 -9.88 13.56
CA ALA A 269 43.50 -10.39 14.91
C ALA A 269 43.93 -11.88 14.98
N GLY A 270 44.16 -12.54 13.84
CA GLY A 270 44.54 -13.96 13.80
C GLY A 270 43.42 -14.92 14.22
N THR A 271 42.16 -14.49 14.18
CA THR A 271 40.99 -15.31 14.54
C THR A 271 40.30 -15.87 13.31
N THR A 272 39.48 -16.92 13.50
CA THR A 272 38.70 -17.52 12.41
C THR A 272 37.67 -16.53 11.89
N ALA A 273 37.66 -16.31 10.57
CA ALA A 273 36.68 -15.44 9.93
C ALA A 273 35.24 -15.96 10.18
N PRO A 274 34.34 -15.13 10.74
CA PRO A 274 32.96 -15.55 10.97
C PRO A 274 32.23 -15.75 9.64
N ARG A 275 31.17 -16.57 9.66
CA ARG A 275 30.28 -16.79 8.52
C ARG A 275 28.95 -16.09 8.76
N LEU A 276 28.44 -15.41 7.75
CA LEU A 276 27.07 -14.90 7.71
C LEU A 276 26.14 -16.01 7.19
N ASP A 277 25.77 -16.94 8.07
CA ASP A 277 24.87 -18.05 7.74
C ASP A 277 23.45 -17.73 8.25
N VAL A 278 22.75 -16.90 7.50
CA VAL A 278 21.36 -16.53 7.80
C VAL A 278 20.49 -16.74 6.57
N ARG A 279 19.32 -17.34 6.78
CA ARG A 279 18.39 -17.76 5.75
C ARG A 279 17.03 -17.09 5.95
N VAL A 280 16.26 -17.01 4.88
CA VAL A 280 14.86 -16.57 4.94
C VAL A 280 14.05 -17.62 5.69
N GLU A 281 13.38 -17.21 6.75
CA GLU A 281 12.53 -18.07 7.58
C GLU A 281 11.20 -18.36 6.87
N GLU A 282 10.55 -19.47 7.23
CA GLU A 282 9.20 -19.76 6.76
C GLU A 282 8.21 -18.80 7.43
N ASP A 283 7.37 -18.15 6.63
CA ASP A 283 6.28 -17.32 7.11
C ASP A 283 5.07 -17.51 6.18
N PRO A 284 3.89 -17.88 6.72
CA PRO A 284 2.69 -18.12 5.92
C PRO A 284 2.18 -16.86 5.20
N GLU A 285 2.55 -15.66 5.65
CA GLU A 285 2.17 -14.40 5.02
C GLU A 285 3.08 -14.01 3.84
N ILE A 286 4.21 -14.69 3.65
CA ILE A 286 4.99 -14.58 2.41
C ILE A 286 4.25 -15.34 1.31
N ARG A 287 3.84 -14.63 0.26
CA ARG A 287 3.00 -15.13 -0.84
C ARG A 287 3.67 -14.91 -2.21
N GLY A 288 3.13 -15.56 -3.24
CA GLY A 288 3.57 -15.36 -4.62
C GLY A 288 5.03 -15.78 -4.87
N LEU A 289 5.73 -15.06 -5.76
CA LEU A 289 7.11 -15.36 -6.15
C LEU A 289 8.10 -15.25 -4.99
N ALA A 290 7.79 -14.43 -3.98
CA ALA A 290 8.62 -14.27 -2.77
C ALA A 290 8.82 -15.60 -2.02
N ARG A 291 7.87 -16.54 -2.10
CA ARG A 291 7.99 -17.86 -1.46
C ARG A 291 9.16 -18.70 -1.98
N ASN A 292 9.57 -18.50 -3.23
CA ASN A 292 10.70 -19.22 -3.82
C ASN A 292 12.04 -18.92 -3.12
N TRP A 293 12.07 -17.88 -2.30
CA TRP A 293 13.24 -17.43 -1.56
C TRP A 293 13.30 -17.94 -0.12
N ILE A 294 12.25 -18.62 0.36
CA ILE A 294 12.26 -19.24 1.69
C ILE A 294 13.36 -20.32 1.75
N GLY A 295 14.11 -20.34 2.85
CA GLY A 295 15.24 -21.23 3.06
C GLY A 295 16.51 -20.87 2.27
N LYS A 296 16.47 -19.92 1.33
CA LYS A 296 17.67 -19.37 0.67
C LYS A 296 18.43 -18.45 1.62
N SER A 297 19.73 -18.25 1.37
CA SER A 297 20.51 -17.30 2.17
C SER A 297 20.03 -15.87 1.91
N ILE A 298 20.03 -15.02 2.94
CA ILE A 298 19.60 -13.62 2.80
C ILE A 298 20.46 -12.89 1.76
N GLN A 299 21.76 -13.21 1.69
CA GLN A 299 22.66 -12.64 0.68
C GLN A 299 22.23 -13.01 -0.75
N GLN A 300 21.84 -14.26 -0.98
CA GLN A 300 21.35 -14.71 -2.28
C GLN A 300 20.03 -14.00 -2.61
N THR A 301 19.07 -14.00 -1.69
CA THR A 301 17.77 -13.32 -1.86
C THR A 301 17.93 -11.83 -2.15
N PHE A 302 18.90 -11.16 -1.52
CA PHE A 302 19.18 -9.76 -1.78
C PHE A 302 19.72 -9.52 -3.21
N ASN A 303 20.77 -10.24 -3.59
CA ASN A 303 21.47 -10.02 -4.86
C ASN A 303 20.65 -10.47 -6.07
N ASP A 304 19.91 -11.57 -5.94
CA ASP A 304 19.27 -12.24 -7.07
C ASP A 304 17.79 -11.86 -7.22
N TYR A 305 17.20 -11.13 -6.24
CA TYR A 305 15.77 -10.76 -6.27
C TYR A 305 15.50 -9.33 -5.81
N LEU A 306 15.70 -9.05 -4.52
CA LEU A 306 15.24 -7.77 -3.94
C LEU A 306 15.90 -6.55 -4.59
N GLN A 307 17.18 -6.67 -4.94
CA GLN A 307 17.91 -5.59 -5.60
C GLN A 307 17.54 -5.42 -7.08
N PRO A 308 17.69 -6.44 -7.96
CA PRO A 308 17.47 -6.26 -9.40
C PRO A 308 16.02 -5.91 -9.73
N GLU A 309 15.06 -6.63 -9.14
CA GLU A 309 13.64 -6.52 -9.50
C GLU A 309 12.99 -5.24 -8.99
N PHE A 310 13.27 -4.87 -7.73
CA PHE A 310 12.50 -3.83 -7.05
C PHE A 310 13.33 -2.59 -6.76
N ARG A 311 14.51 -2.73 -6.14
CA ARG A 311 15.29 -1.55 -5.76
C ARG A 311 15.66 -0.70 -6.96
N ASN A 312 16.07 -1.33 -8.07
CA ASN A 312 16.46 -0.58 -9.27
C ASN A 312 15.26 0.15 -9.88
N ALA A 313 14.12 -0.52 -10.02
CA ALA A 313 12.89 0.10 -10.52
C ALA A 313 12.47 1.33 -9.67
N ILE A 314 12.45 1.18 -8.34
CA ILE A 314 12.08 2.27 -7.43
C ILE A 314 13.11 3.40 -7.48
N ALA A 315 14.41 3.09 -7.48
CA ALA A 315 15.47 4.09 -7.45
C ALA A 315 15.55 4.92 -8.75
N HIS A 316 15.17 4.32 -9.88
CA HIS A 316 15.16 4.99 -11.18
C HIS A 316 13.81 5.61 -11.53
N PHE A 317 12.81 5.46 -10.66
CA PHE A 317 11.45 5.94 -10.90
C PHE A 317 10.87 5.44 -12.23
N SER A 318 11.30 4.26 -12.68
CA SER A 318 10.97 3.69 -13.98
C SER A 318 10.73 2.20 -13.85
N ASN A 319 9.66 1.72 -14.46
CA ASN A 319 9.46 0.28 -14.64
C ASN A 319 10.29 -0.23 -15.83
N GLU A 320 10.26 -1.54 -16.09
CA GLU A 320 10.94 -2.16 -17.24
C GLU A 320 10.55 -1.50 -18.58
N ASP A 321 9.33 -0.96 -18.65
CA ASP A 321 8.75 -0.29 -19.84
C ASP A 321 9.07 1.22 -19.93
N GLU A 322 10.01 1.74 -19.13
CA GLU A 322 10.43 3.16 -19.06
C GLU A 322 9.35 4.17 -18.60
N GLU A 323 8.11 3.75 -18.36
CA GLU A 323 7.08 4.62 -17.79
C GLU A 323 7.43 5.06 -16.36
N PRO A 324 7.22 6.34 -16.01
CA PRO A 324 7.46 6.82 -14.66
C PRO A 324 6.62 6.07 -13.62
N LEU A 325 7.26 5.64 -12.54
CA LEU A 325 6.59 5.02 -11.42
C LEU A 325 5.66 6.02 -10.73
N VAL A 326 4.35 5.80 -10.84
CA VAL A 326 3.35 6.56 -10.11
C VAL A 326 3.19 5.94 -8.72
N VAL A 327 3.78 6.58 -7.70
CA VAL A 327 3.82 6.05 -6.32
C VAL A 327 2.47 6.01 -5.62
N SER A 328 1.46 6.71 -6.13
CA SER A 328 0.07 6.64 -5.65
C SER A 328 -0.74 5.54 -6.33
N ASN A 329 -0.19 4.88 -7.36
CA ASN A 329 -0.84 3.78 -8.05
C ASN A 329 -0.94 2.56 -7.14
N TYR A 330 -2.18 2.09 -6.93
CA TYR A 330 -2.48 0.98 -6.03
C TYR A 330 -1.81 -0.33 -6.47
N ILE A 331 -1.81 -0.63 -7.77
CA ILE A 331 -1.30 -1.91 -8.29
C ILE A 331 0.23 -1.95 -8.17
N ALA A 332 0.90 -0.84 -8.48
CA ALA A 332 2.33 -0.70 -8.26
C ALA A 332 2.67 -0.84 -6.76
N GLY A 333 1.94 -0.13 -5.90
CA GLY A 333 2.06 -0.24 -4.45
C GLY A 333 1.87 -1.67 -3.94
N ALA A 334 0.81 -2.36 -4.38
CA ALA A 334 0.52 -3.74 -3.99
C ALA A 334 1.62 -4.73 -4.40
N THR A 335 2.23 -4.51 -5.58
CA THR A 335 3.36 -5.34 -6.06
C THR A 335 4.56 -5.23 -5.12
N ILE A 336 4.88 -4.01 -4.68
CA ILE A 336 5.95 -3.78 -3.69
C ILE A 336 5.54 -4.31 -2.32
N SER A 337 4.31 -4.03 -1.86
CA SER A 337 3.77 -4.49 -0.56
C SER A 337 3.90 -6.00 -0.39
N ASN A 338 3.64 -6.79 -1.43
CA ASN A 338 3.80 -8.25 -1.43
C ASN A 338 5.24 -8.72 -1.12
N ASN A 339 6.24 -7.85 -1.28
CA ASN A 339 7.65 -8.15 -1.04
C ASN A 339 8.22 -7.43 0.20
N ILE A 340 7.46 -6.52 0.84
CA ILE A 340 7.92 -5.80 2.03
C ILE A 340 8.18 -6.76 3.18
N LEU A 341 7.32 -7.76 3.40
CA LEU A 341 7.50 -8.71 4.49
C LEU A 341 8.81 -9.50 4.32
N LEU A 342 9.09 -9.99 3.11
CA LEU A 342 10.35 -10.66 2.78
C LEU A 342 11.54 -9.74 3.01
N ALA A 343 11.50 -8.51 2.48
CA ALA A 343 12.58 -7.54 2.66
C ALA A 343 12.83 -7.20 4.13
N ARG A 344 11.75 -7.04 4.93
CA ARG A 344 11.80 -6.76 6.37
C ARG A 344 12.40 -7.91 7.15
N GLN A 345 12.00 -9.16 6.86
CA GLN A 345 12.59 -10.34 7.49
C GLN A 345 14.07 -10.47 7.15
N CYS A 346 14.42 -10.31 5.87
CA CYS A 346 15.81 -10.30 5.42
C CYS A 346 16.64 -9.24 6.17
N ALA A 347 16.13 -8.00 6.25
CA ALA A 347 16.83 -6.92 6.94
C ALA A 347 17.00 -7.21 8.44
N ARG A 348 15.95 -7.67 9.11
CA ARG A 348 15.98 -8.03 10.54
C ARG A 348 16.96 -9.18 10.80
N GLY A 349 16.87 -10.27 10.03
CA GLY A 349 17.76 -11.42 10.16
C GLY A 349 19.23 -11.06 9.92
N ALA A 350 19.50 -10.21 8.93
CA ALA A 350 20.85 -9.73 8.65
C ALA A 350 21.43 -8.87 9.78
N ILE A 351 20.63 -7.97 10.37
CA ILE A 351 21.04 -7.17 11.54
C ILE A 351 21.34 -8.10 12.72
N THR A 352 20.43 -9.01 13.06
CA THR A 352 20.60 -9.96 14.18
C THR A 352 21.86 -10.81 14.02
N ALA A 353 22.11 -11.33 12.82
CA ALA A 353 23.29 -12.15 12.55
C ALA A 353 24.59 -11.35 12.73
N ILE A 354 24.63 -10.10 12.27
CA ILE A 354 25.80 -9.24 12.45
C ILE A 354 26.01 -8.87 13.92
N GLU A 355 24.94 -8.58 14.65
CA GLU A 355 25.01 -8.31 16.09
C GLU A 355 25.61 -9.49 16.86
N GLN A 356 25.17 -10.70 16.57
CA GLN A 356 25.73 -11.93 17.17
C GLN A 356 27.21 -12.12 16.81
N ILE A 357 27.58 -11.89 15.56
CA ILE A 357 28.98 -11.99 15.10
C ILE A 357 29.85 -10.94 15.81
N LEU A 358 29.37 -9.70 15.94
CA LEU A 358 30.07 -8.60 16.60
C LEU A 358 30.25 -8.89 18.08
N HIS A 359 29.20 -9.31 18.78
CA HIS A 359 29.27 -9.67 20.19
C HIS A 359 30.31 -10.78 20.43
N LYS A 360 30.32 -11.82 19.59
CA LYS A 360 31.32 -12.89 19.66
C LYS A 360 32.74 -12.39 19.40
N LEU A 361 32.92 -11.53 18.40
CA LEU A 361 34.23 -10.95 18.09
C LEU A 361 34.74 -10.08 19.25
N LYS A 362 33.91 -9.19 19.79
CA LYS A 362 34.25 -8.35 20.96
C LYS A 362 34.65 -9.20 22.17
N SER A 363 33.87 -10.23 22.47
CA SER A 363 34.18 -11.17 23.55
C SER A 363 35.49 -11.92 23.32
N THR A 364 35.86 -12.19 22.06
CA THR A 364 37.11 -12.88 21.72
C THR A 364 38.33 -11.95 21.80
N LEU A 365 38.18 -10.69 21.38
CA LEU A 365 39.28 -9.73 21.31
C LEU A 365 39.48 -8.94 22.62
N GLY A 366 38.47 -8.84 23.47
CA GLY A 366 38.51 -8.01 24.69
C GLY A 366 38.58 -6.51 24.41
N ILE A 367 38.39 -6.08 23.15
CA ILE A 367 38.45 -4.69 22.70
C ILE A 367 37.36 -4.39 21.67
N GLU A 368 36.98 -3.12 21.58
CA GLU A 368 36.08 -2.59 20.53
C GLU A 368 36.78 -2.57 19.15
N PRO A 369 36.15 -3.10 18.09
CA PRO A 369 36.67 -3.11 16.73
C PRO A 369 37.10 -1.73 16.22
N SER A 370 38.23 -1.70 15.52
CA SER A 370 38.92 -0.47 15.10
C SER A 370 38.17 0.36 14.06
N TRP A 371 37.38 -0.26 13.17
CA TRP A 371 36.55 0.46 12.18
C TRP A 371 35.32 1.15 12.77
N MET A 372 35.11 1.02 14.08
CA MET A 372 34.02 1.68 14.82
C MET A 372 34.42 3.04 15.40
N ARG A 373 35.71 3.42 15.34
CA ARG A 373 36.22 4.70 15.87
C ARG A 373 36.17 5.83 14.86
#